data_AF-A0A7C2AKZ1-F1
#
_entry.id   AF-A0A7C2AKZ1-F1
#
_cell.length_a   1.000
_cell.length_b   1.000
_cell.length_c   1.000
_cell.angle_alpha   90.00
_cell.angle_beta   90.00
_cell.angle_gamma   90.00
#
_symmetry.space_group_name_H-M   'P 1'
#
loop_
_entity.id
_entity.type
_entity.pdbx_description
1 polymer ?
#
loop_
_entity_poly.entity_id
_entity_poly.type
_entity_poly.pdbx_seq_one_letter_code
_entity_poly.pdbx_strand_id
1 'polypeptide(L)'
;MLDFNDAYIFVDEDRTILVMRKLGPLPVELEDKTLSFIEKQEMRPVEGVLIESQLNLTEKGKQLLKQLIETVIVQDAGVDSNQPGRYYLHSKRIETLKNIIQEHSVTD
;
A
#
# COMPACT_ATOMS: atom_id res chain seq x y z
N MET A 1 0.56 16.85 3.90
CA MET A 1 0.60 15.84 2.83
C MET A 1 0.77 14.48 3.50
N LEU A 2 0.02 13.46 3.09
CA LEU A 2 0.18 12.11 3.64
C LEU A 2 1.59 11.62 3.31
N ASP A 3 2.40 11.37 4.33
CA ASP A 3 3.82 11.04 4.23
C ASP A 3 4.01 9.53 4.40
N PHE A 4 4.14 8.81 3.27
CA PHE A 4 4.39 7.38 3.23
C PHE A 4 5.25 7.01 2.01
N ASN A 5 5.98 5.90 2.12
CA ASN A 5 6.89 5.41 1.08
C ASN A 5 6.76 3.90 0.80
N ASP A 6 5.89 3.21 1.52
CA ASP A 6 5.52 1.82 1.31
C ASP A 6 4.01 1.63 1.49
N ALA A 7 3.44 0.63 0.81
CA ALA A 7 2.05 0.25 0.99
C ALA A 7 1.82 -1.21 0.63
N TYR A 8 0.87 -1.86 1.31
CA TYR A 8 0.41 -3.20 0.99
C TYR A 8 -1.08 -3.36 1.28
N ILE A 9 -1.70 -4.31 0.60
CA ILE A 9 -3.08 -4.72 0.85
C ILE A 9 -3.06 -6.00 1.67
N PHE A 10 -3.73 -5.98 2.82
CA PHE A 10 -3.97 -7.16 3.63
C PHE A 10 -5.37 -7.68 3.34
N VAL A 11 -5.46 -8.94 2.93
CA VAL A 11 -6.73 -9.64 2.73
C VAL A 11 -6.80 -10.79 3.71
N ASP A 12 -7.87 -10.86 4.49
CA ASP A 12 -8.25 -12.03 5.28
C ASP A 12 -9.68 -12.47 4.93
N GLU A 13 -10.25 -13.41 5.69
CA GLU A 13 -11.59 -13.96 5.43
C GLU A 13 -12.71 -12.91 5.56
N ASP A 14 -12.47 -11.84 6.32
CA ASP A 14 -13.49 -10.86 6.71
C ASP A 14 -13.26 -9.48 6.09
N ARG A 15 -12.02 -9.16 5.70
CA ARG A 15 -11.58 -7.79 5.43
C ARG A 15 -10.50 -7.70 4.37
N THR A 16 -10.60 -6.63 3.59
CA THR A 16 -9.52 -6.12 2.74
C THR A 16 -9.12 -4.74 3.26
N ILE A 17 -7.86 -4.57 3.64
CA ILE A 17 -7.35 -3.35 4.26
C ILE A 17 -6.12 -2.88 3.49
N LEU A 18 -6.17 -1.67 2.94
CA LEU A 18 -4.98 -1.00 2.45
C LEU A 18 -4.21 -0.36 3.63
N VAL A 19 -2.96 -0.75 3.78
CA VAL A 19 -2.01 -0.21 4.77
C VAL A 19 -0.93 0.58 4.06
N MET A 20 -0.72 1.82 4.49
CA MET A 20 0.35 2.69 4.02
C MET A 20 1.33 2.91 5.17
N ARG A 21 2.62 2.76 4.90
CA ARG A 21 3.68 2.90 5.90
C ARG A 21 4.68 3.98 5.48
N LYS A 22 5.11 4.74 6.47
CA LYS A 22 6.37 5.49 6.38
C LYS A 22 7.46 4.60 6.97
N LEU A 23 8.35 4.13 6.12
CA LEU A 23 9.49 3.33 6.51
C LEU A 23 10.74 4.19 6.58
N GLY A 24 11.54 3.97 7.62
CA GLY A 24 12.87 4.56 7.73
C GLY A 24 13.89 3.92 6.78
N PRO A 25 15.16 4.32 6.86
CA PRO A 25 16.22 3.68 6.11
C PRO A 25 16.36 2.20 6.50
N LEU A 26 16.79 1.38 5.55
CA LEU A 26 17.16 -0.01 5.86
C LEU A 26 18.32 0.02 6.87
N PRO A 27 18.28 -0.77 7.95
CA PRO A 27 19.40 -0.84 8.89
C PRO A 27 20.70 -1.16 8.16
N VAL A 28 21.78 -0.45 8.49
CA VAL A 28 23.08 -0.53 7.80
C VAL A 28 23.65 -1.95 7.78
N GLU A 29 23.35 -2.73 8.83
CA GLU A 29 23.74 -4.14 8.97
C GLU A 29 23.04 -5.07 7.97
N LEU A 30 22.00 -4.59 7.29
CA LEU A 30 21.13 -5.34 6.38
C LEU A 30 21.22 -4.85 4.93
N GLU A 31 22.26 -4.10 4.56
CA GLU A 31 22.58 -3.73 3.16
C GLU A 31 22.96 -4.92 2.26
N ASP A 32 22.49 -6.12 2.60
CA ASP A 32 22.66 -7.31 1.80
C ASP A 32 21.80 -7.24 0.52
N LYS A 33 22.45 -7.56 -0.61
CA LYS A 33 21.82 -7.63 -1.92
C LYS A 33 20.97 -8.90 -2.09
N THR A 34 21.12 -9.89 -1.20
CA THR A 34 20.38 -11.17 -1.26
C THR A 34 18.91 -11.03 -0.89
N LEU A 35 18.55 -10.08 -0.01
CA LEU A 35 17.17 -9.91 0.43
C LEU A 35 16.28 -9.41 -0.72
N SER A 36 15.13 -10.05 -0.87
CA SER A 36 14.06 -9.65 -1.78
C SER A 36 13.50 -8.27 -1.40
N PHE A 37 12.74 -7.69 -2.32
CA PHE A 37 12.08 -6.40 -2.07
C PHE A 37 11.19 -6.46 -0.83
N ILE A 38 10.38 -7.51 -0.67
CA ILE A 38 9.45 -7.67 0.46
C ILE A 38 10.21 -7.77 1.77
N GLU A 39 11.24 -8.62 1.82
CA GLU A 39 12.08 -8.77 3.02
C GLU A 39 12.73 -7.44 3.41
N LYS A 40 13.19 -6.65 2.43
CA LYS A 40 13.74 -5.31 2.68
C LYS A 40 12.70 -4.35 3.24
N GLN A 41 11.43 -4.42 2.85
CA GLN A 41 10.40 -3.56 3.45
C GLN A 41 10.06 -3.99 4.88
N GLU A 42 9.99 -5.29 5.14
CA GLU A 42 9.68 -5.82 6.48
C GLU A 42 10.79 -5.59 7.51
N MET A 43 12.04 -5.47 7.06
CA MET A 43 13.18 -5.17 7.93
C MET A 43 13.38 -3.68 8.23
N ARG A 44 12.69 -2.78 7.51
CA ARG A 44 12.80 -1.34 7.77
C ARG A 44 12.02 -0.96 9.02
N PRO A 45 12.54 -0.03 9.84
CA PRO A 45 11.78 0.50 10.96
C PRO A 45 10.53 1.24 10.45
N VAL A 46 9.38 1.00 11.08
CA VAL A 46 8.13 1.68 10.76
C VAL A 46 8.05 2.98 11.56
N GLU A 47 8.09 4.12 10.87
CA GLU A 47 8.02 5.46 11.45
C GLU A 47 6.57 5.98 11.53
N GLY A 48 5.66 5.42 10.73
CA GLY A 48 4.26 5.80 10.71
C GLY A 48 3.40 4.81 9.95
N VAL A 49 2.13 4.70 10.33
CA VAL A 49 1.15 3.81 9.71
C VAL A 49 -0.15 4.58 9.48
N LEU A 50 -0.69 4.41 8.29
CA LEU A 50 -1.99 4.93 7.88
C LEU A 50 -2.80 3.79 7.26
N ILE A 51 -4.11 3.79 7.47
CA ILE A 51 -5.02 2.81 6.88
C ILE A 51 -6.08 3.50 6.03
N GLU A 52 -6.68 2.74 5.10
CA GLU A 52 -7.72 3.24 4.20
C GLU A 52 -8.81 4.07 4.88
N SER A 53 -9.30 3.64 6.04
CA SER A 53 -10.39 4.32 6.75
C SER A 53 -10.02 5.72 7.27
N GLN A 54 -8.73 6.06 7.30
CA GLN A 54 -8.25 7.40 7.69
C GLN A 54 -8.15 8.34 6.48
N LEU A 55 -8.36 7.84 5.26
CA LEU A 55 -8.39 8.65 4.05
C LEU A 55 -9.78 9.28 3.89
N ASN A 56 -9.83 10.61 3.86
CA ASN A 56 -11.06 11.33 3.56
C ASN A 56 -11.21 11.52 2.05
N LEU A 57 -11.61 10.46 1.34
CA LEU A 57 -11.76 10.48 -0.12
C LEU A 57 -13.20 10.81 -0.56
N THR A 58 -13.32 11.51 -1.68
CA THR A 58 -14.56 11.63 -2.44
C THR A 58 -15.04 10.25 -2.93
N GLU A 59 -16.31 10.11 -3.31
CA GLU A 59 -16.84 8.86 -3.87
C GLU A 59 -16.07 8.38 -5.11
N LYS A 60 -15.66 9.31 -5.99
CA LYS A 60 -14.79 8.99 -7.12
C LYS A 60 -13.43 8.46 -6.67
N GLY A 61 -12.83 9.07 -5.64
CA GLY A 61 -11.58 8.61 -5.05
C GLY A 61 -11.69 7.19 -4.49
N LYS A 62 -12.78 6.88 -3.77
CA LYS A 62 -13.05 5.53 -3.25
C LYS A 62 -13.20 4.49 -4.37
N GLN A 63 -13.87 4.84 -5.46
CA GLN A 63 -14.01 3.95 -6.62
C GLN A 63 -12.66 3.65 -7.29
N LEU A 64 -11.83 4.68 -7.50
CA LEU A 64 -10.49 4.52 -8.06
C LEU A 64 -9.57 3.71 -7.13
N LEU A 65 -9.70 3.92 -5.81
CA LEU A 65 -8.97 3.14 -4.82
C LEU A 65 -9.34 1.67 -4.89
N LYS A 66 -10.64 1.35 -4.98
CA LYS A 66 -11.11 -0.03 -5.14
C LYS A 66 -10.57 -0.68 -6.41
N GLN A 67 -10.55 0.05 -7.53
CA GLN A 67 -9.97 -0.43 -8.79
C GLN A 67 -8.46 -0.68 -8.66
N LEU A 68 -7.73 0.18 -7.94
CA LEU A 68 -6.31 -0.03 -7.66
C LEU A 68 -6.09 -1.31 -6.85
N ILE A 69 -6.89 -1.53 -5.80
CA ILE A 69 -6.83 -2.73 -4.96
C ILE A 69 -7.06 -3.99 -5.80
N GLU A 70 -8.12 -4.02 -6.60
CA GLU A 70 -8.44 -5.14 -7.48
C GLU A 70 -7.34 -5.39 -8.50
N THR A 71 -6.76 -4.32 -9.07
CA THR A 71 -5.65 -4.44 -10.00
C THR A 71 -4.43 -5.08 -9.35
N VAL A 72 -4.07 -4.67 -8.13
CA VAL A 72 -2.90 -5.21 -7.42
C VAL A 72 -3.10 -6.70 -7.11
N ILE A 73 -4.28 -7.10 -6.66
CA ILE A 73 -4.55 -8.50 -6.29
C ILE A 73 -4.68 -9.37 -7.55
N VAL A 74 -5.51 -8.97 -8.51
CA VAL A 74 -5.86 -9.83 -9.65
C VAL A 74 -4.83 -9.76 -10.77
N GLN A 75 -4.37 -8.55 -11.13
CA GLN A 75 -3.48 -8.37 -12.28
C GLN A 75 -2.01 -8.48 -11.90
N ASP A 76 -1.59 -7.80 -10.83
CA ASP A 76 -0.17 -7.78 -10.44
C ASP A 76 0.23 -9.09 -9.74
N ALA A 77 -0.60 -9.61 -8.81
CA ALA A 77 -0.32 -10.86 -8.10
C ALA A 77 -0.89 -12.13 -8.76
N GLY A 78 -1.83 -12.00 -9.70
CA GLY A 78 -2.35 -13.13 -10.48
C GLY A 78 -3.24 -14.09 -9.67
N VAL A 79 -3.94 -13.58 -8.66
CA VAL A 79 -4.78 -14.38 -7.75
C VAL A 79 -6.22 -13.87 -7.70
N ASP A 80 -7.13 -14.64 -7.12
CA ASP A 80 -8.52 -14.23 -6.92
C ASP A 80 -8.61 -13.04 -5.94
N SER A 81 -9.56 -12.13 -6.16
CA SER A 81 -9.71 -10.89 -5.37
C SER A 81 -9.90 -11.10 -3.87
N ASN A 82 -10.30 -12.30 -3.46
CA ASN A 82 -10.63 -12.67 -2.08
C ASN A 82 -9.62 -13.64 -1.49
N GLN A 83 -8.50 -13.91 -2.18
CA GLN A 83 -7.49 -14.81 -1.66
C GLN A 83 -6.79 -14.16 -0.44
N PRO A 84 -6.73 -14.83 0.72
CA PRO A 84 -6.03 -14.29 1.88
C PRO A 84 -4.54 -14.10 1.61
N GLY A 85 -3.98 -12.97 2.03
CA GLY A 85 -2.58 -12.65 1.78
C GLY A 85 -2.17 -11.21 2.06
N ARG A 86 -0.88 -10.94 1.83
CA ARG A 86 -0.29 -9.59 1.83
C ARG A 86 0.23 -9.28 0.44
N TYR A 87 -0.34 -8.24 -0.18
CA TYR A 87 -0.04 -7.84 -1.54
C TYR A 87 0.66 -6.49 -1.52
N TYR A 88 1.98 -6.49 -1.70
CA TYR A 88 2.80 -5.28 -1.68
C TYR A 88 2.61 -4.48 -2.96
N LEU A 89 2.43 -3.16 -2.82
CA LEU A 89 2.35 -2.26 -3.96
C LEU A 89 3.76 -1.98 -4.48
N HIS A 90 4.00 -2.25 -5.75
CA HIS A 90 5.22 -1.79 -6.42
C HIS A 90 5.21 -0.26 -6.59
N SER A 91 6.38 0.34 -6.87
CA SER A 91 6.56 1.79 -6.92
C SER A 91 5.53 2.53 -7.78
N LYS A 92 5.19 2.00 -8.96
CA LYS A 92 4.18 2.59 -9.86
C LYS A 92 2.77 2.62 -9.24
N ARG A 93 2.42 1.60 -8.45
CA ARG A 93 1.13 1.52 -7.75
C ARG A 93 1.10 2.47 -6.55
N ILE A 94 2.22 2.62 -5.86
CA ILE A 94 2.40 3.64 -4.80
C ILE A 94 2.21 5.04 -5.37
N GLU A 95 2.80 5.36 -6.52
CA GLU A 95 2.58 6.65 -7.20
C GLU A 95 1.11 6.85 -7.59
N THR A 96 0.47 5.82 -8.14
CA THR A 96 -0.96 5.86 -8.47
C THR A 96 -1.81 6.13 -7.23
N LEU A 97 -1.52 5.47 -6.10
CA LEU A 97 -2.20 5.69 -4.82
C LEU A 97 -2.02 7.13 -4.34
N LYS A 98 -0.79 7.67 -4.40
CA LYS A 98 -0.50 9.07 -4.04
C LYS A 98 -1.31 10.04 -4.89
N ASN A 99 -1.43 9.79 -6.19
CA ASN A 99 -2.22 10.64 -7.09
C ASN A 99 -3.72 10.56 -6.77
N ILE A 100 -4.27 9.36 -6.53
CA ILE A 100 -5.67 9.20 -6.10
C ILE A 100 -5.94 10.02 -4.84
N ILE A 101 -5.07 9.89 -3.83
CA ILE A 101 -5.20 10.62 -2.58
C ILE A 101 -5.12 12.14 -2.84
N GLN A 102 -4.13 12.59 -3.59
CA GLN A 102 -3.92 14.01 -3.84
C GLN A 102 -5.07 14.66 -4.62
N GLU A 103 -5.59 14.01 -5.65
CA GLU A 103 -6.61 14.56 -6.55
C GLU A 103 -8.04 14.40 -6.00
N HIS A 104 -8.26 13.45 -5.10
CA HIS A 104 -9.60 13.04 -4.68
C HIS A 104 -9.80 13.03 -3.17
N SER A 105 -8.89 13.60 -2.40
CA SER A 105 -9.17 13.93 -0.99
C SER A 105 -10.17 15.07 -0.90
N VAL A 106 -11.11 14.96 0.01
CA VAL A 106 -11.97 16.07 0.41
C VAL A 106 -11.09 17.04 1.20
N THR A 107 -10.77 18.18 0.59
CA THR A 107 -10.24 19.34 1.30
C THR A 107 -11.42 20.04 1.97
N ASP A 108 -11.38 20.16 3.29
CA ASP A 108 -12.25 21.09 4.03
C ASP A 108 -12.04 22.54 3.55
#